data_AF-A0A7J0BQ93-F1
#
_entry.id   AF-A0A7J0BQ93-F1
#
_cell.length_a   1.000
_cell.length_b   1.000
_cell.length_c   1.000
_cell.angle_alpha   90.00
_cell.angle_beta   90.00
_cell.angle_gamma   90.00
#
_symmetry.space_group_name_H-M   'P 1'
#
loop_
_entity.id
_entity.type
_entity.pdbx_description
1 polymer ?
#
loop_
_entity_poly.entity_id
_entity_poly.type
_entity_poly.pdbx_seq_one_letter_code
_entity_poly.pdbx_strand_id
1 'polypeptide(L)'
;MSKGYKLPARIRYEYEIKPDAALEYAHGVWGGVNPHGEVEMNFYTESDKLPSFSERIISPDGSIGHEIIPAEGEQKAVTRNVHSRIVMNYNTARALYEWLDEKLSALEAEWEAAGTGPMFDGPGSGGLEQ
;
A
#
# COMPACT_ATOMS: atom_id res chain seq x y z
N MET A 1 40.46 40.07 8.83
CA MET A 1 39.01 40.39 8.79
C MET A 1 38.27 39.22 8.16
N SER A 2 37.53 38.44 8.96
CA SER A 2 36.69 37.35 8.44
C SER A 2 35.45 37.95 7.79
N LYS A 3 35.24 37.74 6.49
CA LYS A 3 33.98 38.09 5.83
C LYS A 3 32.86 37.28 6.50
N GLY A 4 31.97 37.96 7.22
CA GLY A 4 30.80 37.33 7.83
C GLY A 4 29.91 36.71 6.76
N TYR A 5 29.71 35.39 6.83
CA TYR A 5 28.82 34.69 5.93
C TYR A 5 27.38 35.05 6.29
N LYS A 6 26.70 35.81 5.41
CA LYS A 6 25.27 36.14 5.58
C LYS A 6 24.43 35.01 4.99
N LEU A 7 23.71 34.30 5.84
CA LEU A 7 22.79 33.24 5.40
C LEU A 7 21.69 33.82 4.50
N PRO A 8 21.26 33.10 3.44
CA PRO A 8 20.18 33.53 2.57
C PRO A 8 18.86 33.64 3.33
N ALA A 9 18.03 34.62 2.98
CA ALA A 9 16.74 34.87 3.65
C ALA A 9 15.64 33.86 3.29
N ARG A 10 15.82 33.13 2.19
CA ARG A 10 14.88 32.13 1.69
C ARG A 10 15.65 31.00 1.00
N ILE A 11 15.11 29.79 1.11
CA ILE A 11 15.57 28.62 0.37
C ILE A 11 14.39 28.17 -0.50
N ARG A 12 14.67 27.85 -1.76
CA ARG A 12 13.70 27.24 -2.69
C ARG A 12 14.02 25.76 -2.79
N TYR A 13 12.99 24.94 -2.67
CA TYR A 13 13.06 23.52 -3.00
C TYR A 13 12.35 23.31 -4.34
N GLU A 14 13.04 22.65 -5.26
CA GLU A 14 12.48 22.19 -6.53
C GLU A 14 12.36 20.67 -6.43
N TYR A 15 11.24 20.12 -6.89
CA TYR A 15 10.92 18.70 -6.74
C TYR A 15 10.85 18.07 -8.12
N GLU A 16 11.55 16.96 -8.29
CA GLU A 16 11.51 16.12 -9.48
C GLU A 16 11.06 14.73 -9.05
N ILE A 17 10.00 14.23 -9.69
CA ILE A 17 9.51 12.87 -9.48
C ILE A 17 10.23 11.98 -10.48
N LYS A 18 10.94 10.97 -9.99
CA LYS A 18 11.60 10.02 -10.88
C LYS A 18 10.56 9.23 -11.69
N PRO A 19 10.88 8.83 -12.94
CA PRO A 19 9.96 8.06 -13.77
C PRO A 19 9.50 6.72 -13.14
N ASP A 20 10.30 6.14 -12.25
CA ASP A 20 10.02 4.89 -11.53
C ASP A 20 9.30 5.10 -10.18
N ALA A 21 9.10 6.36 -9.75
CA ALA A 21 8.31 6.70 -8.58
C ALA A 21 6.81 6.76 -8.94
N ALA A 22 6.26 5.61 -9.33
CA ALA A 22 4.86 5.47 -9.68
C ALA A 22 3.95 5.69 -8.47
N LEU A 23 2.79 6.30 -8.71
CA LEU A 23 1.72 6.36 -7.73
C LEU A 23 0.99 5.02 -7.72
N GLU A 24 1.19 4.25 -6.65
CA GLU A 24 0.58 2.94 -6.48
C GLU A 24 -0.45 2.96 -5.34
N TYR A 25 -1.55 2.25 -5.52
CA TYR A 25 -2.50 1.99 -4.44
C TYR A 25 -1.95 0.90 -3.52
N ALA A 26 -2.11 1.05 -2.20
CA ALA A 26 -1.71 0.05 -1.22
C ALA A 26 -2.93 -0.39 -0.40
N HIS A 27 -3.17 -1.70 -0.34
CA HIS A 27 -4.17 -2.27 0.57
C HIS A 27 -3.64 -2.34 2.01
N GLY A 28 -2.33 -2.52 2.17
CA GLY A 28 -1.70 -2.57 3.47
C GLY A 28 -0.18 -2.44 3.41
N VAL A 29 0.42 -2.55 4.59
CA VAL A 29 1.87 -2.55 4.79
C VAL A 29 2.26 -3.75 5.62
N TRP A 30 3.32 -4.45 5.20
CA TRP A 30 3.97 -5.50 5.98
C TRP A 30 5.38 -5.07 6.32
N GLY A 31 5.77 -5.14 7.58
CA GLY A 31 7.02 -4.55 8.00
C GLY A 31 7.23 -4.54 9.50
N GLY A 32 8.35 -3.96 9.93
CA GLY A 32 8.74 -3.96 11.33
C GLY A 32 10.03 -3.19 11.57
N VAL A 33 10.52 -3.26 12.80
CA VAL A 33 11.79 -2.65 13.19
C VAL A 33 12.91 -3.68 13.00
N ASN A 34 13.89 -3.35 12.18
CA ASN A 34 15.04 -4.21 11.95
C ASN A 34 16.07 -4.09 13.10
N PRO A 35 17.10 -4.95 13.16
CA PRO A 35 18.11 -4.91 14.23
C PRO A 35 18.92 -3.60 14.34
N HIS A 36 18.85 -2.73 13.31
CA HIS A 36 19.49 -1.41 13.32
C HIS A 36 18.59 -0.31 13.90
N GLY A 37 17.35 -0.63 14.28
CA GLY A 37 16.38 0.34 14.77
C GLY A 37 15.74 1.17 13.65
N GLU A 38 15.81 0.68 12.41
CA GLU A 38 15.12 1.28 11.27
C GLU A 38 13.79 0.57 11.05
N VAL A 39 12.81 1.31 10.52
CA VAL A 39 11.50 0.79 10.15
C VAL A 39 11.53 0.37 8.69
N GLU A 40 11.26 -0.90 8.45
CA GLU A 40 11.03 -1.48 7.13
C GLU A 40 9.53 -1.51 6.84
N MET A 41 9.12 -1.01 5.67
CA MET A 41 7.73 -1.00 5.21
C MET A 41 7.65 -1.55 3.79
N ASN A 42 6.85 -2.59 3.61
CA ASN A 42 6.58 -3.22 2.32
C ASN A 42 5.09 -3.05 2.01
N PHE A 43 4.77 -2.09 1.14
CA PHE A 43 3.41 -1.85 0.69
C PHE A 43 3.00 -2.90 -0.33
N TYR A 44 1.78 -3.40 -0.17
CA TYR A 44 1.24 -4.43 -1.04
C TYR A 44 -0.17 -4.12 -1.51
N THR A 45 -0.49 -4.68 -2.67
CA THR A 45 -1.87 -4.94 -3.06
C THR A 45 -2.23 -6.40 -2.77
N GLU A 46 -3.49 -6.68 -2.44
CA GLU A 46 -3.96 -8.03 -2.22
C GLU A 46 -5.08 -8.40 -3.19
N SER A 47 -5.09 -9.67 -3.60
CA SER A 47 -6.13 -10.24 -4.45
C SER A 47 -6.34 -11.70 -4.11
N ASP A 48 -7.56 -12.21 -4.33
CA ASP A 48 -7.81 -13.64 -4.26
C ASP A 48 -6.88 -14.36 -5.25
N LYS A 49 -6.33 -15.50 -4.82
CA LYS A 49 -5.50 -16.32 -5.71
C LYS A 49 -6.35 -16.76 -6.90
N LEU A 50 -5.90 -16.41 -8.11
CA LEU A 50 -6.50 -16.91 -9.33
C LEU A 50 -6.23 -18.40 -9.49
N PRO A 51 -7.17 -19.17 -10.07
CA PRO A 51 -6.90 -20.56 -10.44
C PRO A 51 -5.65 -20.65 -11.31
N SER A 52 -4.84 -21.68 -11.08
CA SER A 52 -3.62 -21.95 -11.87
C SER A 52 -3.91 -22.19 -13.35
N PHE A 53 -5.07 -22.76 -13.66
CA PHE A 53 -5.61 -22.89 -15.01
C PHE A 53 -7.12 -23.08 -14.96
N SER A 54 -7.77 -22.88 -16.12
CA SER A 54 -9.13 -23.32 -16.38
C SER A 54 -9.20 -24.05 -17.72
N GLU A 55 -10.14 -24.98 -17.84
CA GLU A 55 -10.29 -25.82 -19.02
C GLU A 55 -11.68 -25.66 -19.64
N ARG A 56 -11.81 -25.98 -20.92
CA ARG A 56 -13.09 -26.07 -21.63
C ARG A 56 -13.11 -27.33 -22.47
N ILE A 57 -14.22 -28.05 -22.40
CA ILE A 57 -14.43 -29.24 -23.25
C ILE A 57 -14.80 -28.77 -24.66
N ILE A 58 -14.17 -29.35 -25.68
CA ILE A 58 -14.53 -29.13 -27.08
C ILE A 58 -15.42 -30.29 -27.52
N SER A 59 -16.63 -29.98 -27.96
CA SER A 59 -17.58 -30.96 -28.49
C SER A 59 -17.14 -31.48 -29.86
N PRO A 60 -17.61 -32.67 -30.30
CA PRO A 60 -17.27 -33.22 -31.62
C PRO A 60 -17.68 -32.34 -32.82
N ASP A 61 -18.66 -31.46 -32.63
CA ASP A 61 -19.10 -30.48 -33.64
C ASP A 61 -18.25 -29.18 -33.64
N GLY A 62 -17.20 -29.12 -32.82
CA GLY A 62 -16.31 -27.97 -32.68
C GLY A 62 -16.84 -26.87 -31.74
N SER A 63 -18.00 -27.06 -31.11
CA SER A 63 -18.49 -26.11 -30.11
C SER A 63 -17.66 -26.16 -28.81
N ILE A 64 -17.54 -25.00 -28.14
CA ILE A 64 -16.78 -24.85 -26.90
C ILE A 64 -17.77 -24.90 -25.72
N GLY A 65 -17.57 -25.83 -24.81
CA GLY A 65 -18.36 -26.01 -23.60
C GLY A 65 -18.08 -24.98 -22.51
N HIS A 66 -18.70 -25.21 -21.34
CA HIS A 66 -18.52 -24.35 -20.17
C HIS A 66 -17.10 -24.43 -19.60
N GLU A 67 -16.70 -23.36 -18.91
CA GLU A 67 -15.43 -23.29 -18.20
C GLU A 67 -15.45 -24.16 -16.96
N ILE A 68 -14.42 -24.99 -16.84
CA ILE A 68 -14.17 -25.89 -15.73
C ILE A 68 -12.96 -25.35 -15.01
N ILE A 69 -13.16 -24.93 -13.77
CA ILE A 69 -12.09 -24.53 -12.86
C ILE A 69 -11.81 -25.74 -11.97
N PRO A 70 -10.62 -26.37 -12.05
CA PRO A 70 -10.26 -27.45 -11.15
C PRO A 70 -10.34 -26.99 -9.70
N ALA A 71 -10.81 -27.86 -8.80
CA ALA A 71 -10.76 -27.58 -7.38
C ALA A 71 -9.30 -27.54 -6.93
N GLU A 72 -8.80 -26.34 -6.60
CA GLU A 72 -7.58 -26.20 -5.83
C GLU A 72 -7.88 -26.53 -4.35
N GLY A 73 -6.88 -26.99 -3.59
CA GLY A 73 -7.06 -27.58 -2.25
C GLY A 73 -7.88 -26.73 -1.26
N GLU A 74 -8.24 -27.32 -0.11
CA GLU A 74 -9.21 -26.75 0.85
C GLU A 74 -8.90 -25.34 1.42
N GLN A 75 -7.69 -24.82 1.20
CA GLN A 75 -7.27 -23.54 1.74
C GLN A 75 -7.53 -22.41 0.74
N LYS A 76 -8.41 -21.47 1.11
CA LYS A 76 -8.50 -20.18 0.42
C LYS A 76 -7.19 -19.43 0.60
N ALA A 77 -6.53 -19.11 -0.50
CA ALA A 77 -5.28 -18.34 -0.51
C ALA A 77 -5.53 -16.92 -1.07
N VAL A 78 -4.90 -15.93 -0.45
CA VAL A 78 -4.85 -14.54 -0.91
C VAL A 78 -3.42 -14.24 -1.31
N THR A 79 -3.25 -13.61 -2.47
CA THR A 79 -1.94 -13.18 -2.97
C THR A 79 -1.71 -11.73 -2.57
N ARG A 80 -0.64 -11.46 -1.80
CA ARG A 80 -0.15 -10.09 -1.56
C ARG A 80 1.00 -9.80 -2.53
N ASN A 81 0.82 -8.83 -3.43
CA ASN A 81 1.86 -8.37 -4.35
C ASN A 81 2.57 -7.14 -3.75
N VAL A 82 3.82 -7.31 -3.33
CA VAL A 82 4.65 -6.23 -2.80
C VAL A 82 5.24 -5.42 -3.96
N HIS A 83 4.84 -4.15 -4.07
CA HIS A 83 5.25 -3.27 -5.16
C HIS A 83 6.18 -2.13 -4.70
N SER A 84 6.06 -1.68 -3.44
CA SER A 84 6.86 -0.56 -2.92
C SER A 84 7.49 -0.91 -1.57
N ARG A 85 8.79 -0.63 -1.42
CA ARG A 85 9.56 -0.97 -0.22
C ARG A 85 10.36 0.24 0.26
N ILE A 86 10.25 0.58 1.54
CA ILE A 86 10.90 1.75 2.13
C ILE A 86 11.57 1.34 3.45
N VAL A 87 12.79 1.83 3.66
CA VAL A 87 13.51 1.81 4.94
C VAL A 87 13.64 3.23 5.45
N MET A 88 13.43 3.43 6.75
CA MET A 88 13.59 4.73 7.38
C MET A 88 14.14 4.62 8.80
N ASN A 89 14.99 5.57 9.18
CA ASN A 89 15.41 5.70 10.56
C ASN A 89 14.26 6.20 11.45
N TYR A 90 14.46 6.13 12.76
CA TYR A 90 13.50 6.58 13.77
C TYR A 90 12.96 8.01 13.54
N ASN A 91 13.84 8.98 13.27
CA ASN A 91 13.41 10.38 13.14
C ASN A 91 12.52 10.58 11.91
N THR A 92 12.87 9.95 10.79
CA THR A 92 12.06 10.00 9.57
C THR A 92 10.73 9.26 9.76
N ALA A 93 10.74 8.09 10.41
CA ALA A 93 9.52 7.36 10.73
C ALA A 93 8.58 8.16 11.63
N ARG A 94 9.13 8.84 12.64
CA ARG A 94 8.35 9.67 13.56
C ARG A 94 7.71 10.85 12.84
N ALA A 95 8.47 11.54 11.99
CA ALA A 95 7.96 12.65 11.19
C ALA A 95 6.86 12.20 10.22
N LEU A 96 7.02 11.01 9.60
CA LEU A 96 5.98 10.44 8.74
C LEU A 96 4.71 10.13 9.52
N TYR A 97 4.82 9.50 10.69
CA TYR A 97 3.68 9.19 11.55
C TYR A 97 2.90 10.45 11.93
N GLU A 98 3.58 11.49 12.41
CA GLU A 98 2.94 12.74 12.83
C GLU A 98 2.26 13.44 11.65
N TRP A 99 2.91 13.46 10.48
CA TRP A 99 2.30 14.01 9.27
C TRP A 99 1.06 13.21 8.83
N LEU A 100 1.12 11.87 8.89
CA LEU A 100 0.01 11.01 8.49
C LEU A 100 -1.19 11.16 9.44
N ASP A 101 -0.94 11.20 10.75
CA ASP A 101 -1.94 11.44 11.79
C ASP A 101 -2.69 12.76 11.56
N GLU A 102 -1.95 13.83 11.22
CA GLU A 102 -2.54 15.13 10.85
C GLU A 102 -3.47 15.02 9.62
N LYS A 103 -3.07 14.26 8.58
CA LYS A 103 -3.89 14.11 7.36
C LYS A 103 -5.14 13.27 7.59
N LEU A 104 -5.03 12.20 8.38
CA LEU A 104 -6.18 11.37 8.73
C LEU A 104 -7.18 12.16 9.57
N SER A 105 -6.70 12.89 10.59
CA SER A 105 -7.54 13.74 11.44
C SER A 105 -8.31 14.80 10.63
N ALA A 106 -7.67 15.40 9.63
CA ALA A 106 -8.32 16.37 8.75
C ALA A 106 -9.45 15.73 7.91
N LEU A 107 -9.20 14.55 7.33
CA LEU A 107 -10.20 13.82 6.55
C LEU A 107 -11.39 13.39 7.41
N GLU A 108 -11.13 12.92 8.63
CA GLU A 108 -12.17 12.52 9.58
C GLU A 108 -13.07 13.72 9.96
N ALA A 109 -12.48 14.88 10.25
CA ALA A 109 -13.24 16.09 10.54
C ALA A 109 -14.11 16.53 9.34
N GLU A 110 -13.59 16.42 8.11
CA GLU A 110 -14.37 16.70 6.90
C GLU A 110 -15.56 15.74 6.75
N TRP A 111 -15.35 14.45 7.02
CA TRP A 111 -16.39 13.43 6.96
C TRP A 111 -17.48 13.61 8.01
N GLU A 112 -17.11 13.96 9.25
CA GLU A 112 -18.05 14.28 10.31
C GLU A 112 -18.91 15.50 9.94
N ALA A 113 -18.28 16.56 9.41
CA ALA A 113 -18.98 17.76 8.97
C ALA A 113 -19.93 17.50 7.79
N ALA A 114 -19.56 16.59 6.88
CA ALA A 114 -20.38 16.20 5.74
C ALA A 114 -21.48 15.17 6.08
N GLY A 115 -21.43 14.54 7.26
CA GLY A 115 -22.31 13.44 7.61
C GLY A 115 -22.08 12.17 6.77
N THR A 116 -20.90 12.05 6.14
CA THR A 116 -20.52 10.97 5.22
C THR A 116 -19.24 10.28 5.68
N GLY A 117 -19.18 9.95 6.97
CA GLY A 117 -18.13 9.07 7.51
C GLY A 117 -18.09 7.74 6.78
N PRO A 118 -16.92 7.07 6.73
CA PRO A 118 -16.83 5.74 6.17
C PRO A 118 -17.83 4.85 6.92
N MET A 119 -18.84 4.33 6.21
CA MET A 119 -19.55 3.15 6.66
C MET A 119 -18.52 2.02 6.68
N PHE A 120 -17.90 1.82 7.84
CA PHE A 120 -16.98 0.72 8.07
C PHE A 120 -17.83 -0.56 8.17
N ASP A 121 -18.27 -1.08 7.01
CA ASP A 121 -18.81 -2.42 6.91
C ASP A 121 -17.65 -3.38 7.12
N GLY A 122 -17.45 -3.83 8.37
CA GLY A 122 -16.61 -4.98 8.64
C GLY A 122 -17.09 -6.20 7.82
N PRO A 123 -16.17 -7.06 7.36
CA PRO A 123 -15.31 -7.79 8.29
C PRO A 123 -13.85 -7.87 7.84
N GLY A 124 -12.93 -7.81 8.81
CA GLY A 124 -11.54 -8.21 8.58
C GLY A 124 -10.57 -7.34 9.35
N SER A 125 -9.94 -7.94 10.33
CA SER A 125 -8.62 -7.56 10.80
C SER A 125 -7.63 -7.54 9.62
N GLY A 126 -7.63 -6.46 8.83
CA GLY A 126 -6.44 -6.02 8.11
C GLY A 126 -5.51 -5.42 9.16
N GLY A 127 -5.05 -6.25 10.09
CA GLY A 127 -4.14 -5.84 11.12
C GLY A 127 -2.94 -5.19 10.46
N LEU A 128 -2.39 -4.15 11.09
CA LEU A 128 -0.95 -4.00 11.12
C LEU A 128 -0.43 -5.32 11.71
N GLU A 129 -0.27 -6.33 10.87
CA GLU A 129 0.35 -7.58 11.26
C GLU A 129 1.83 -7.22 11.49
N GLN A 130 2.37 -7.64 12.64
CA GLN A 130 3.74 -7.41 13.10
C GLN A 130 4.72 -8.44 12.53
#